data_AF-A0A558BK94-F1
#
_entry.id   AF-A0A558BK94-F1
#
_cell.length_a   1.000
_cell.length_b   1.000
_cell.length_c   1.000
_cell.angle_alpha   90.00
_cell.angle_beta   90.00
_cell.angle_gamma   90.00
#
_symmetry.space_group_name_H-M   'P 1'
#
loop_
_entity.id
_entity.type
_entity.pdbx_description
1 polymer ?
#
loop_
_entity_poly.entity_id
_entity_poly.type
_entity_poly.pdbx_seq_one_letter_code
_entity_poly.pdbx_strand_id
1 'polypeptide(L)'
;MQRSYSSGLVALLLHLAWPQTARAQIVGKSVPTFTTAAGTLIRPGDTLRLGRGTLPNGDFQYVFVPDNVFTGSKQQNFTSQLSNLWVRVKDIRVQRSRNFGEKTVAVVKANTLNGCVDLNAAEAAGEIITAHTRTAAVSAAAPASTAPPLSTADELLKLKKLYDQKVLTKAEYDAQKAKLLK
;
A
#
# COMPACT_ATOMS: atom_id res chain seq x y z
N MET A 1 -13.80 5.58 -84.18
CA MET A 1 -12.60 5.66 -83.33
C MET A 1 -12.96 6.38 -82.04
N GLN A 2 -13.25 5.64 -80.97
CA GLN A 2 -13.57 6.18 -79.64
C GLN A 2 -12.44 5.80 -78.68
N ARG A 3 -11.91 6.77 -77.92
CA ARG A 3 -10.95 6.55 -76.84
C ARG A 3 -11.60 6.90 -75.51
N SER A 4 -11.82 5.89 -74.68
CA SER A 4 -12.23 6.05 -73.27
C SER A 4 -11.00 6.29 -72.41
N TYR A 5 -11.06 7.30 -71.54
CA TYR A 5 -10.09 7.52 -70.47
C TYR A 5 -10.67 7.04 -69.14
N SER A 6 -10.00 6.09 -68.50
CA SER A 6 -10.32 5.57 -67.17
C SER A 6 -9.48 6.29 -66.12
N SER A 7 -10.12 7.14 -65.32
CA SER A 7 -9.51 7.84 -64.19
C SER A 7 -9.36 6.88 -63.00
N GLY A 8 -8.16 6.35 -62.80
CA GLY A 8 -7.81 5.56 -61.61
C GLY A 8 -7.55 6.47 -60.41
N LEU A 9 -8.41 6.37 -59.40
CA LEU A 9 -8.31 7.11 -58.14
C LEU A 9 -7.36 6.36 -57.19
N VAL A 10 -6.13 6.84 -57.06
CA VAL A 10 -5.12 6.29 -56.14
C VAL A 10 -5.39 6.82 -54.73
N ALA A 11 -5.97 5.97 -53.87
CA ALA A 11 -6.15 6.27 -52.46
C ALA A 11 -4.82 6.06 -51.71
N LEU A 12 -4.10 7.16 -51.46
CA LEU A 12 -2.89 7.19 -50.64
C LEU A 12 -3.27 7.13 -49.16
N LEU A 13 -3.23 5.93 -48.58
CA LEU A 13 -3.50 5.69 -47.14
C LEU A 13 -2.27 6.08 -46.29
N LEU A 14 -2.20 7.35 -45.90
CA LEU A 14 -1.21 7.87 -44.96
C LEU A 14 -1.41 7.22 -43.57
N HIS A 15 -0.59 6.22 -43.25
CA HIS A 15 -0.53 5.64 -41.92
C HIS A 15 0.20 6.62 -40.99
N LEU A 16 -0.57 7.40 -40.23
CA LEU A 16 -0.07 8.17 -39.09
C LEU A 16 0.52 7.19 -38.06
N ALA A 17 1.84 7.02 -38.10
CA ALA A 17 2.59 6.31 -37.08
C ALA A 17 2.47 7.11 -35.76
N TRP A 18 1.56 6.70 -34.89
CA TRP A 18 1.48 7.25 -33.54
C TRP A 18 2.82 7.00 -32.84
N PRO A 19 3.44 8.04 -32.26
CA PRO A 19 4.67 7.87 -31.50
C PRO A 19 4.37 6.98 -30.29
N GLN A 20 4.93 5.77 -30.31
CA GLN A 20 5.02 4.95 -29.11
C GLN A 20 5.90 5.72 -28.13
N THR A 21 5.27 6.36 -27.15
CA THR A 21 5.99 6.98 -26.04
C THR A 21 6.79 5.88 -25.35
N ALA A 22 8.11 5.90 -25.56
CA ALA A 22 9.04 5.00 -24.91
C ALA A 22 8.88 5.19 -23.40
N ARG A 23 8.16 4.27 -22.76
CA ARG A 23 8.06 4.24 -21.30
C ARG A 23 9.38 3.73 -20.77
N ALA A 24 10.00 4.49 -19.86
CA ALA A 24 11.16 4.01 -19.11
C ALA A 24 10.89 2.59 -18.61
N GLN A 25 11.71 1.64 -19.07
CA GLN A 25 11.49 0.22 -18.84
C GLN A 25 11.99 -0.15 -17.45
N ILE A 26 11.11 -0.05 -16.46
CA ILE A 26 11.38 -0.56 -15.12
C ILE A 26 11.48 -2.09 -15.23
N VAL A 27 12.62 -2.69 -14.93
CA VAL A 27 12.79 -4.15 -15.05
C VAL A 27 11.87 -4.92 -14.07
N GLY A 28 11.60 -6.20 -14.38
CA GLY A 28 10.80 -7.10 -13.54
C GLY A 28 9.52 -7.59 -14.19
N LYS A 29 8.94 -8.66 -13.63
CA LYS A 29 7.68 -9.26 -14.08
C LYS A 29 6.51 -8.49 -13.45
N SER A 30 5.59 -7.99 -14.28
CA SER A 30 4.36 -7.35 -13.79
C SER A 30 3.45 -8.39 -13.11
N VAL A 31 2.85 -8.01 -11.99
CA VAL A 31 1.90 -8.81 -11.22
C VAL A 31 0.62 -8.01 -10.97
N PRO A 32 -0.57 -8.64 -11.00
CA PRO A 32 -1.84 -7.94 -10.90
C PRO A 32 -2.13 -7.41 -9.49
N THR A 33 -1.63 -8.09 -8.46
CA THR A 33 -1.82 -7.75 -7.06
C THR A 33 -0.58 -8.17 -6.27
N PHE A 34 -0.37 -7.53 -5.12
CA PHE A 34 0.66 -7.93 -4.17
C PHE A 34 0.18 -7.71 -2.75
N THR A 35 0.42 -8.67 -1.87
CA THR A 35 0.18 -8.54 -0.44
C THR A 35 1.52 -8.29 0.25
N THR A 36 1.62 -7.17 0.95
CA THR A 36 2.83 -6.83 1.70
C THR A 36 3.03 -7.76 2.90
N ALA A 37 4.23 -7.73 3.50
CA ALA A 37 4.52 -8.49 4.71
C ALA A 37 3.59 -8.12 5.89
N ALA A 38 3.09 -6.89 5.95
CA ALA A 38 2.11 -6.46 6.96
C ALA A 38 0.66 -6.86 6.63
N GLY A 39 0.42 -7.58 5.53
CA GLY A 39 -0.89 -8.06 5.11
C GLY A 39 -1.70 -7.06 4.27
N THR A 40 -1.10 -5.95 3.83
CA THR A 40 -1.79 -4.96 2.99
C THR A 40 -1.85 -5.45 1.55
N LEU A 41 -3.07 -5.62 1.01
CA LEU A 41 -3.28 -5.91 -0.41
C LEU A 41 -3.17 -4.62 -1.24
N ILE A 42 -2.28 -4.61 -2.22
CA ILE A 42 -2.03 -3.49 -3.14
C ILE A 42 -2.32 -3.93 -4.58
N ARG A 43 -2.98 -3.06 -5.33
CA ARG A 43 -3.36 -3.26 -6.74
C ARG A 43 -2.94 -2.05 -7.59
N PRO A 44 -2.65 -2.25 -8.89
CA PRO A 44 -2.55 -1.15 -9.83
C PRO A 44 -3.83 -0.30 -9.80
N GLY A 45 -3.65 1.02 -9.73
CA GLY A 45 -4.72 1.98 -9.58
C GLY A 45 -4.92 2.50 -8.16
N ASP A 46 -4.44 1.78 -7.14
CA ASP A 46 -4.52 2.21 -5.74
C ASP A 46 -3.68 3.47 -5.48
N THR A 47 -4.01 4.17 -4.40
CA THR A 47 -3.28 5.37 -3.97
C THR A 47 -2.48 5.08 -2.71
N LEU A 48 -1.23 5.53 -2.70
CA LEU A 48 -0.32 5.47 -1.57
C LEU A 48 -0.01 6.91 -1.16
N ARG A 49 -0.03 7.20 0.12
CA ARG A 49 0.50 8.46 0.65
C ARG A 49 1.95 8.25 1.03
N LEU A 50 2.84 9.11 0.55
CA LEU A 50 4.22 9.12 1.01
C LEU A 50 4.28 9.68 2.43
N GLY A 51 4.97 8.98 3.32
CA GLY A 51 5.21 9.36 4.70
C GLY A 51 6.37 10.34 4.81
N ARG A 52 7.22 10.12 5.83
CA ARG A 52 8.49 10.84 6.01
C ARG A 52 9.62 9.93 5.54
N GLY A 53 10.58 10.47 4.80
CA GLY A 53 11.79 9.71 4.43
C GLY A 53 12.64 9.34 5.64
N THR A 54 13.26 8.16 5.58
CA THR A 54 13.96 7.54 6.71
C THR A 54 15.46 7.83 6.75
N LEU A 55 16.02 8.46 5.71
CA LEU A 55 17.40 8.89 5.73
C LEU A 55 17.62 10.05 6.72
N PRO A 56 18.85 10.25 7.22
CA PRO A 56 19.14 11.34 8.16
C PRO A 56 18.80 12.74 7.65
N ASN A 57 18.84 12.95 6.34
CA ASN A 57 18.45 14.20 5.67
C ASN A 57 16.92 14.30 5.40
N GLY A 58 16.15 13.29 5.79
CA GLY A 58 14.71 13.19 5.56
C GLY A 58 14.32 12.67 4.19
N ASP A 59 15.27 12.29 3.34
CA ASP A 59 14.99 11.67 2.05
C ASP A 59 14.52 10.23 2.20
N PHE A 60 13.87 9.73 1.17
CA PHE A 60 13.32 8.38 1.17
C PHE A 60 14.42 7.36 0.88
N GLN A 61 14.49 6.29 1.66
CA GLN A 61 15.41 5.18 1.41
C GLN A 61 14.81 4.18 0.42
N TYR A 62 13.49 3.99 0.47
CA TYR A 62 12.79 2.91 -0.23
C TYR A 62 11.86 3.42 -1.34
N VAL A 63 11.81 4.73 -1.54
CA VAL A 63 11.14 5.39 -2.66
C VAL A 63 12.17 6.10 -3.52
N PHE A 64 12.30 5.69 -4.78
CA PHE A 64 13.40 6.12 -5.64
C PHE A 64 13.01 6.13 -7.12
N VAL A 65 13.70 6.94 -7.92
CA VAL A 65 13.74 6.82 -9.38
C VAL A 65 14.75 5.71 -9.70
N PRO A 66 14.37 4.65 -10.42
CA PRO A 66 15.30 3.59 -10.80
C PRO A 66 16.37 4.11 -11.75
N ASP A 67 17.45 3.35 -11.90
CA ASP A 67 18.46 3.62 -12.92
C ASP A 67 17.86 3.62 -14.33
N ASN A 68 18.40 4.48 -15.18
CA ASN A 68 18.04 4.53 -16.59
C ASN A 68 19.29 4.28 -17.43
N VAL A 69 19.42 3.04 -17.90
CA VAL A 69 20.54 2.61 -18.73
C VAL A 69 20.65 3.36 -20.05
N PHE A 70 19.54 3.88 -20.58
CA PHE A 70 19.54 4.62 -21.84
C PHE A 70 20.09 6.04 -21.66
N THR A 71 19.80 6.70 -20.54
CA THR A 71 20.29 8.06 -20.23
C THR A 71 21.55 8.07 -19.36
N GLY A 72 22.02 6.90 -18.91
CA GLY A 72 23.16 6.77 -17.99
C GLY A 72 22.87 7.25 -16.56
N SER A 73 21.61 7.60 -16.25
CA SER A 73 21.22 8.12 -14.94
C SER A 73 21.24 7.02 -13.89
N LYS A 74 21.86 7.29 -12.75
CA LYS A 74 21.87 6.37 -11.60
C LYS A 74 20.55 6.45 -10.84
N GLN A 75 20.29 5.42 -10.03
CA GLN A 75 19.18 5.43 -9.09
C GLN A 75 19.27 6.69 -8.20
N GLN A 76 18.15 7.38 -8.05
CA GLN A 76 18.07 8.57 -7.20
C GLN A 76 16.90 8.43 -6.24
N ASN A 77 17.15 8.64 -4.96
CA ASN A 77 16.10 8.62 -3.94
C ASN A 77 15.16 9.81 -4.07
N PHE A 78 13.90 9.63 -3.69
CA PHE A 78 12.98 10.75 -3.57
C PHE A 78 13.43 11.67 -2.43
N THR A 79 13.28 12.97 -2.64
CA THR A 79 13.66 13.96 -1.63
C THR A 79 12.56 14.11 -0.59
N SER A 80 12.92 14.61 0.59
CA SER A 80 12.00 14.96 1.68
C SER A 80 10.83 15.85 1.25
N GLN A 81 10.99 16.64 0.18
CA GLN A 81 9.95 17.52 -0.39
C GLN A 81 8.72 16.77 -0.91
N LEU A 82 8.86 15.48 -1.21
CA LEU A 82 7.76 14.63 -1.68
C LEU A 82 6.98 13.96 -0.53
N SER A 83 7.33 14.28 0.72
CA SER A 83 6.59 13.81 1.91
C SER A 83 5.13 14.28 1.88
N ASN A 84 4.23 13.45 2.38
CA ASN A 84 2.78 13.66 2.39
C ASN A 84 2.09 13.75 1.01
N LEU A 85 2.81 13.48 -0.08
CA LEU A 85 2.22 13.44 -1.42
C LEU A 85 1.43 12.14 -1.64
N TRP A 86 0.28 12.26 -2.29
CA TRP A 86 -0.47 11.08 -2.78
C TRP A 86 0.06 10.67 -4.15
N VAL A 87 0.47 9.41 -4.27
CA VAL A 87 0.96 8.82 -5.51
C VAL A 87 0.07 7.64 -5.90
N ARG A 88 -0.14 7.45 -7.20
CA ARG A 88 -0.94 6.35 -7.73
C ARG A 88 -0.03 5.21 -8.17
N VAL A 89 -0.36 3.99 -7.76
CA VAL A 89 0.30 2.76 -8.24
C VAL A 89 -0.12 2.56 -9.69
N LYS A 90 0.84 2.53 -10.60
CA LYS A 90 0.62 2.28 -12.03
C LYS A 90 0.73 0.81 -12.37
N ASP A 91 1.70 0.15 -11.77
CA ASP A 91 2.09 -1.23 -12.05
C ASP A 91 2.81 -1.77 -10.82
N ILE A 92 2.81 -3.09 -10.64
CA ILE A 92 3.54 -3.76 -9.57
C ILE A 92 4.47 -4.76 -10.24
N ARG A 93 5.75 -4.70 -9.91
CA ARG A 93 6.79 -5.53 -10.53
C ARG A 93 7.57 -6.31 -9.50
N VAL A 94 7.72 -7.60 -9.74
CA VAL A 94 8.65 -8.45 -8.99
C VAL A 94 9.99 -8.40 -9.73
N GLN A 95 10.99 -7.87 -9.05
CA GLN A 95 12.36 -7.77 -9.51
C GLN A 95 13.19 -8.85 -8.84
N ARG A 96 13.83 -9.70 -9.64
CA ARG A 96 14.78 -10.70 -9.13
C ARG A 96 16.18 -10.16 -9.26
N SER A 97 16.83 -9.88 -8.14
CA SER A 97 18.23 -9.50 -8.08
C SER A 97 19.08 -10.69 -7.63
N ARG A 98 20.27 -10.84 -8.23
CA ARG A 98 21.23 -11.87 -7.79
C ARG A 98 21.76 -11.62 -6.37
N ASN A 99 21.84 -10.36 -5.95
CA ASN A 99 22.46 -9.97 -4.69
C ASN A 99 21.45 -9.71 -3.57
N PHE A 100 20.22 -9.33 -3.92
CA PHE A 100 19.20 -8.88 -2.97
C PHE A 100 17.93 -9.73 -2.96
N GLY A 101 17.93 -10.86 -3.69
CA GLY A 101 16.78 -11.74 -3.78
C GLY A 101 15.63 -11.15 -4.61
N GLU A 102 14.41 -11.61 -4.32
CA GLU A 102 13.19 -11.10 -4.95
C GLU A 102 12.67 -9.87 -4.19
N LYS A 103 12.56 -8.75 -4.90
CA LYS A 103 12.06 -7.48 -4.40
C LYS A 103 10.81 -7.09 -5.17
N THR A 104 9.73 -6.77 -4.46
CA THR A 104 8.51 -6.29 -5.11
C THR A 104 8.45 -4.77 -5.06
N VAL A 105 8.34 -4.18 -6.24
CA VAL A 105 8.36 -2.73 -6.44
C VAL A 105 7.04 -2.28 -7.05
N ALA A 106 6.38 -1.31 -6.43
CA ALA A 106 5.31 -0.57 -7.05
C ALA A 106 5.88 0.56 -7.92
N VAL A 107 5.50 0.57 -9.19
CA VAL A 107 5.75 1.70 -10.07
C VAL A 107 4.74 2.78 -9.75
N VAL A 108 5.22 3.94 -9.33
CA VAL A 108 4.38 5.09 -8.96
C VAL A 108 4.69 6.29 -9.84
N LYS A 109 3.74 7.22 -9.93
CA LYS A 109 3.99 8.54 -10.51
C LYS A 109 3.82 9.59 -9.42
N ALA A 110 4.90 10.29 -9.10
CA ALA A 110 4.90 11.44 -8.23
C ALA A 110 5.11 12.69 -9.09
N ASN A 111 4.06 13.51 -9.21
CA ASN A 111 4.05 14.67 -10.11
C ASN A 111 4.42 14.28 -11.56
N THR A 112 5.56 14.74 -12.04
CA THR A 112 6.11 14.46 -13.38
C THR A 112 7.07 13.28 -13.41
N LEU A 113 7.50 12.77 -12.25
CA LEU A 113 8.51 11.71 -12.13
C LEU A 113 7.86 10.34 -11.99
N ASN A 114 8.41 9.35 -12.70
CA ASN A 114 8.10 7.94 -12.44
C ASN A 114 9.10 7.41 -11.43
N GLY A 115 8.58 6.87 -10.34
CA GLY A 115 9.36 6.28 -9.27
C GLY A 115 8.98 4.83 -9.02
N CYS A 116 9.74 4.25 -8.13
CA CYS A 116 9.65 2.90 -7.63
C CYS A 116 9.55 2.97 -6.12
N VAL A 117 8.61 2.20 -5.55
CA VAL A 117 8.45 2.02 -4.11
C VAL A 117 8.72 0.56 -3.81
N ASP A 118 9.71 0.26 -2.99
CA ASP A 118 9.86 -1.08 -2.41
C ASP A 118 8.76 -1.30 -1.38
N LEU A 119 7.72 -2.06 -1.75
CA LEU A 119 6.48 -2.08 -0.98
C LEU A 119 6.67 -2.59 0.45
N ASN A 120 7.43 -3.67 0.63
CA ASN A 120 7.65 -4.26 1.94
C ASN A 120 8.53 -3.36 2.82
N ALA A 121 9.66 -2.90 2.27
CA ALA A 121 10.62 -2.12 3.05
C ALA A 121 10.07 -0.72 3.37
N ALA A 122 9.41 -0.07 2.40
CA ALA A 122 8.83 1.25 2.60
C ALA A 122 7.67 1.23 3.60
N GLU A 123 6.82 0.18 3.59
CA GLU A 123 5.74 0.04 4.57
C GLU A 123 6.31 -0.25 5.96
N ALA A 124 7.28 -1.18 6.07
CA ALA A 124 7.94 -1.50 7.34
C ALA A 124 8.64 -0.28 7.96
N ALA A 125 9.22 0.59 7.12
CA ALA A 125 9.89 1.80 7.57
C ALA A 125 8.94 3.01 7.75
N GLY A 126 7.65 2.87 7.43
CA GLY A 126 6.66 3.96 7.52
C GLY A 126 6.83 5.05 6.46
N GLU A 127 7.58 4.80 5.39
CA GLU A 127 7.75 5.71 4.26
C GLU A 127 6.53 5.76 3.34
N ILE A 128 5.67 4.74 3.39
CA ILE A 128 4.37 4.74 2.73
C ILE A 128 3.25 4.45 3.70
N ILE A 129 2.12 5.10 3.43
CA ILE A 129 0.86 4.94 4.13
C ILE A 129 -0.17 4.58 3.06
N THR A 130 -0.56 3.33 3.00
CA THR A 130 -1.73 2.89 2.24
C THR A 130 -3.00 3.23 3.02
N ALA A 131 -4.12 3.41 2.32
CA ALA A 131 -5.43 3.66 2.94
C ALA A 131 -5.83 2.57 3.96
N HIS A 132 -5.28 1.36 3.84
CA HIS A 132 -5.53 0.22 4.73
C HIS A 132 -4.50 0.08 5.86
N THR A 133 -3.32 0.68 5.74
CA THR A 133 -2.29 0.66 6.82
C THR A 133 -2.71 1.45 8.06
N ARG A 134 -3.65 2.40 7.96
CA ARG A 134 -4.12 3.11 9.16
C ARG A 134 -5.03 2.25 10.04
N THR A 135 -5.66 1.21 9.49
CA THR A 135 -6.39 0.21 10.30
C THR A 135 -5.46 -0.80 10.94
N ALA A 136 -4.27 -1.05 10.38
CA ALA A 136 -3.28 -1.96 10.94
C ALA A 136 -2.30 -1.28 11.92
N ALA A 137 -1.88 -0.04 11.67
CA ALA A 137 -0.89 0.66 12.49
C ALA A 137 -1.47 1.38 13.72
N VAL A 138 -2.80 1.47 13.86
CA VAL A 138 -3.45 1.84 15.14
C VAL A 138 -3.68 0.60 16.04
N SER A 139 -3.33 -0.60 15.56
CA SER A 139 -3.40 -1.84 16.36
C SER A 139 -2.07 -2.29 16.96
N ALA A 140 -1.00 -1.47 16.87
CA ALA A 140 0.32 -1.79 17.43
C ALA A 140 0.87 -0.73 18.43
N ALA A 141 0.03 0.18 18.89
CA ALA A 141 0.26 0.92 20.12
C ALA A 141 -0.93 0.66 21.04
N ALA A 142 -0.76 -0.32 21.93
CA ALA A 142 -1.62 -0.45 23.09
C ALA A 142 -1.63 0.89 23.85
N PRO A 143 -2.82 1.40 24.18
CA PRO A 143 -3.18 1.51 25.57
C PRO A 143 -4.25 0.45 25.84
N ALA A 144 -3.93 -0.41 26.81
CA ALA A 144 -4.85 -1.24 27.58
C ALA A 144 -6.21 -1.63 26.92
N SER A 145 -6.27 -2.88 26.46
CA SER A 145 -7.39 -3.79 26.71
C SER A 145 -8.81 -3.21 26.58
N THR A 146 -9.28 -2.99 25.36
CA THR A 146 -10.71 -3.20 25.08
C THR A 146 -10.94 -4.70 24.92
N ALA A 147 -11.27 -5.33 26.04
CA ALA A 147 -11.80 -6.69 26.04
C ALA A 147 -12.98 -6.77 25.06
N PRO A 148 -13.17 -7.92 24.36
CA PRO A 148 -14.42 -8.16 23.65
C PRO A 148 -15.60 -7.98 24.62
N PRO A 149 -16.81 -7.63 24.16
CA PRO A 149 -17.97 -7.56 25.04
C PRO A 149 -18.08 -8.88 25.78
N LEU A 150 -17.72 -8.87 27.07
CA LEU A 150 -17.79 -10.05 27.92
C LEU A 150 -19.26 -10.45 27.93
N SER A 151 -19.53 -11.70 27.57
CA SER A 151 -20.87 -12.24 27.66
C SER A 151 -21.33 -12.08 29.11
N THR A 152 -22.56 -11.64 29.33
CA THR A 152 -23.14 -11.45 30.68
C THR A 152 -22.99 -12.71 31.55
N ALA A 153 -22.90 -13.89 30.93
CA ALA A 153 -22.59 -15.15 31.59
C ALA A 153 -21.22 -15.18 32.28
N ASP A 154 -20.17 -14.62 31.67
CA ASP A 154 -18.80 -14.61 32.22
C ASP A 154 -18.68 -13.66 33.42
N GLU A 155 -19.43 -12.54 33.39
CA GLU A 155 -19.49 -11.59 34.50
C GLU A 155 -20.23 -12.18 35.70
N LEU A 156 -21.33 -12.90 35.47
CA LEU A 156 -22.05 -13.63 36.53
C LEU A 156 -21.16 -14.70 37.18
N LEU A 157 -20.34 -15.39 36.39
CA LEU A 157 -19.42 -16.41 36.91
C LEU A 157 -18.34 -15.77 37.80
N LYS A 158 -17.80 -14.61 37.41
CA LYS A 158 -16.85 -13.84 38.22
C LYS A 158 -17.48 -13.33 39.52
N LEU A 159 -18.70 -12.78 39.47
CA LEU A 159 -19.42 -12.34 40.68
C LEU A 159 -19.66 -13.49 41.66
N LYS A 160 -20.06 -14.65 41.17
CA LYS A 160 -20.27 -15.83 42.01
C LYS A 160 -18.97 -16.26 42.70
N LYS A 161 -17.84 -16.25 41.99
CA LYS A 161 -16.53 -16.57 42.58
C LYS A 161 -16.17 -15.61 43.73
N LEU A 162 -16.43 -14.31 43.58
CA LEU A 162 -16.17 -13.32 44.64
C LEU A 162 -17.06 -13.53 45.87
N TYR A 163 -18.32 -13.94 45.66
CA TYR A 163 -19.23 -14.31 46.75
C TYR A 163 -18.79 -15.61 47.45
N ASP A 164 -18.42 -16.64 46.70
CA ASP A 164 -17.96 -17.93 47.25
C ASP A 164 -16.65 -17.75 48.05
N GLN A 165 -15.81 -16.79 47.65
CA GLN A 165 -14.62 -16.37 48.40
C GLN A 165 -14.94 -15.50 49.62
N LYS A 166 -16.22 -15.25 49.92
CA LYS A 166 -16.72 -14.35 50.99
C LYS A 166 -16.13 -12.93 50.93
N VAL A 167 -15.69 -12.50 49.75
CA VAL A 167 -15.19 -11.13 49.50
C VAL A 167 -16.35 -10.14 49.43
N LEU A 168 -17.51 -10.60 48.93
CA LEU A 168 -18.74 -9.84 48.87
C LEU A 168 -19.77 -10.39 49.86
N THR A 169 -20.53 -9.49 50.48
CA THR A 169 -21.71 -9.88 51.27
C THR A 169 -22.87 -10.27 50.34
N LYS A 170 -23.82 -11.06 50.85
CA LYS A 170 -24.98 -11.51 50.08
C LYS A 170 -25.78 -10.35 49.47
N ALA A 171 -25.93 -9.25 50.23
CA ALA A 171 -26.63 -8.06 49.77
C ALA A 171 -25.94 -7.37 48.59
N GLU A 172 -24.61 -7.31 48.60
CA GLU A 172 -23.81 -6.70 47.53
C GLU A 172 -23.80 -7.57 46.27
N TYR A 173 -23.70 -8.88 46.43
CA TYR A 173 -23.80 -9.83 45.32
C TYR A 173 -25.15 -9.74 44.60
N ASP A 174 -26.26 -9.73 45.34
CA ASP A 174 -27.60 -9.67 44.75
C ASP A 174 -27.86 -8.30 44.06
N ALA A 175 -27.34 -7.20 44.61
CA ALA A 175 -27.44 -5.87 44.00
C ALA A 175 -26.65 -5.76 42.68
N GLN A 176 -25.49 -6.41 42.57
CA GLN A 176 -24.70 -6.42 41.34
C GLN A 176 -25.27 -7.37 40.29
N LYS A 177 -25.74 -8.55 40.72
CA LYS A 177 -26.43 -9.51 39.84
C LYS A 177 -27.68 -8.91 39.18
N ALA A 178 -28.47 -8.14 39.93
CA ALA A 178 -29.67 -7.48 39.41
C ALA A 178 -29.35 -6.37 38.39
N LYS A 179 -28.16 -5.76 38.44
CA LYS A 179 -27.72 -4.76 37.46
C LYS A 179 -27.29 -5.39 36.13
N LEU A 180 -26.76 -6.61 36.16
CA LEU A 180 -26.29 -7.33 34.97
C LEU A 180 -27.39 -8.07 34.19
N LEU A 181 -28.57 -8.25 34.79
CA LEU A 181 -29.71 -8.97 34.20
C LEU A 181 -30.85 -8.04 33.74
N LYS A 182 -30.63 -6.72 33.72
CA LYS A 182 -31.55 -5.74 33.13
C LYS A 182 -31.22 -5.51 31.67
#